data_AF-J7IPK5-F1
#
_entry.id   AF-J7IPK5-F1
#
_cell.length_a   1.000
_cell.length_b   1.000
_cell.length_c   1.000
_cell.angle_alpha   90.00
_cell.angle_beta   90.00
_cell.angle_gamma   90.00
#
_symmetry.space_group_name_H-M   'P 1'
#
loop_
_entity.id
_entity.type
_entity.pdbx_description
1 polymer ?
#
loop_
_entity_poly.entity_id
_entity_poly.type
_entity_poly.pdbx_seq_one_letter_code
_entity_poly.pdbx_strand_id
1 'polypeptide(L)'
;EVMALTRNASCVHERVGTYGNYKSGPHAAMILQPEIDLRLFPSHWVSAFAVETETDAGVKRSIQVFDAAGDAVHKIHLRDTSNHAAWAEVIAELANGDSSDTLEVAPRKPAETPKVNHDKLDLLRSEWSKMTDTHQFLRLTSKLKMNRLGA
;
A
#
# COMPACT_ATOMS: atom_id res chain seq x y z
N GLU A 1 -4.60 -18.62 -6.76
CA GLU A 1 -3.66 -17.62 -6.18
C GLU A 1 -3.51 -16.44 -7.15
N VAL A 2 -2.92 -15.34 -6.70
CA VAL A 2 -2.65 -14.11 -7.48
C VAL A 2 -1.22 -13.62 -7.19
N MET A 3 -0.72 -12.65 -7.93
CA MET A 3 0.51 -11.92 -7.61
C MET A 3 0.19 -10.53 -7.08
N ALA A 4 0.63 -10.25 -5.86
CA ALA A 4 0.56 -8.96 -5.18
C ALA A 4 1.82 -8.15 -5.49
N LEU A 5 1.66 -6.92 -5.99
CA LEU A 5 2.77 -6.01 -6.31
C LEU A 5 2.62 -4.71 -5.52
N THR A 6 3.66 -4.40 -4.75
CA THR A 6 3.83 -3.09 -4.09
C THR A 6 5.21 -2.57 -4.39
N ARG A 7 5.35 -1.26 -4.61
CA ARG A 7 6.64 -0.67 -4.94
C ARG A 7 6.80 0.73 -4.37
N ASN A 8 8.04 1.20 -4.40
CA ASN A 8 8.37 2.62 -4.35
C ASN A 8 9.24 2.98 -5.58
N ALA A 9 9.88 4.15 -5.56
CA ALA A 9 10.74 4.58 -6.65
C ALA A 9 11.95 3.65 -6.86
N SER A 10 12.46 3.02 -5.79
CA SER A 10 13.74 2.31 -5.78
C SER A 10 13.62 0.79 -5.64
N CYS A 11 12.45 0.26 -5.28
CA CYS A 11 12.24 -1.17 -5.06
C CYS A 11 10.84 -1.59 -5.52
N VAL A 12 10.77 -2.75 -6.18
CA VAL A 12 9.53 -3.45 -6.53
C VAL A 12 9.50 -4.75 -5.75
N HIS A 13 8.38 -5.01 -5.09
CA HIS A 13 8.14 -6.24 -4.35
C HIS A 13 6.94 -6.97 -4.94
N GLU A 14 7.17 -8.19 -5.44
CA GLU A 14 6.16 -9.07 -5.97
C GLU A 14 6.04 -10.31 -5.10
N ARG A 15 4.82 -10.71 -4.77
CA ARG A 15 4.57 -11.87 -3.92
C ARG A 15 3.34 -12.63 -4.38
N VAL A 16 3.50 -13.93 -4.61
CA VAL A 16 2.40 -14.81 -5.02
C VAL A 16 1.72 -15.38 -3.78
N GLY A 17 0.39 -15.39 -3.76
CA GLY A 17 -0.37 -16.06 -2.71
C GLY A 17 -1.88 -15.83 -2.83
N THR A 18 -2.58 -15.97 -1.72
CA THR A 18 -4.03 -15.74 -1.62
C THR A 18 -4.32 -14.58 -0.67
N TYR A 19 -5.26 -13.73 -1.03
CA TYR A 19 -5.77 -12.68 -0.14
C TYR A 19 -6.77 -13.32 0.83
N GLY A 20 -6.66 -13.01 2.12
CA GLY A 20 -7.58 -13.51 3.15
C GLY A 20 -7.18 -13.04 4.54
N ASN A 21 -7.95 -13.42 5.56
CA ASN A 21 -7.73 -12.96 6.95
C ASN A 21 -7.63 -11.43 7.05
N TYR A 22 -8.50 -10.72 6.33
CA TYR A 22 -8.57 -9.27 6.38
C TYR A 22 -8.99 -8.80 7.78
N LYS A 23 -8.28 -7.81 8.31
CA LYS A 23 -8.57 -7.15 9.58
C LYS A 23 -8.72 -5.66 9.31
N SER A 24 -9.92 -5.12 9.52
CA SER A 24 -10.14 -3.68 9.47
C SER A 24 -9.64 -3.01 10.75
N GLY A 25 -9.35 -1.72 10.65
CA GLY A 25 -9.03 -0.86 11.78
C GLY A 25 -9.28 0.61 11.43
N PRO A 26 -9.35 1.51 12.43
CA PRO A 26 -9.74 2.90 12.22
C PRO A 26 -8.76 3.72 11.38
N HIS A 27 -7.47 3.37 11.40
CA HIS A 27 -6.41 4.08 10.66
C HIS A 27 -5.62 3.18 9.72
N ALA A 28 -5.56 1.89 10.02
CA ALA A 28 -4.85 0.90 9.23
C ALA A 28 -5.67 -0.39 9.18
N ALA A 29 -5.59 -1.09 8.07
CA ALA A 29 -6.12 -2.43 7.89
C ALA A 29 -4.98 -3.40 7.56
N MET A 30 -5.23 -4.70 7.67
CA MET A 30 -4.21 -5.72 7.48
C MET A 30 -4.76 -6.89 6.69
N ILE A 31 -3.87 -7.53 5.93
CA ILE A 31 -4.08 -8.87 5.37
C ILE A 31 -2.98 -9.73 5.96
N LEU A 32 -3.36 -10.79 6.66
CA LEU A 32 -2.42 -11.61 7.43
C LEU A 32 -2.50 -13.06 6.92
N GLN A 33 -1.75 -13.35 5.86
CA GLN A 33 -1.55 -14.69 5.31
C GLN A 33 -0.05 -15.03 5.28
N PRO A 34 0.34 -16.32 5.22
CA PRO A 34 1.76 -16.71 5.16
C PRO A 34 2.52 -16.10 3.98
N GLU A 35 1.85 -15.98 2.84
CA GLU A 35 2.46 -15.45 1.62
C GLU A 35 2.19 -13.96 1.43
N ILE A 36 0.92 -13.54 1.49
CA ILE A 36 0.50 -12.13 1.33
C ILE A 36 0.25 -11.54 2.72
N ASP A 37 1.26 -10.86 3.25
CA ASP A 37 1.17 -10.09 4.49
C ASP A 37 1.27 -8.59 4.19
N LEU A 38 0.18 -7.85 4.43
CA LEU A 38 0.06 -6.43 4.08
C LEU A 38 -0.34 -5.59 5.28
N ARG A 39 0.23 -4.38 5.35
CA ARG A 39 -0.27 -3.26 6.14
C ARG A 39 -0.84 -2.24 5.17
N LEU A 40 -2.13 -1.97 5.31
CA LEU A 40 -2.91 -1.11 4.43
C LEU A 40 -3.25 0.18 5.18
N PHE A 41 -3.12 1.32 4.52
CA PHE A 41 -3.55 2.61 5.04
C PHE A 41 -4.64 3.16 4.13
N PRO A 42 -5.93 2.85 4.39
CA PRO A 42 -7.03 3.11 3.46
C PRO A 42 -7.19 4.59 3.07
N SER A 43 -6.73 5.53 3.91
CA SER A 43 -6.71 6.96 3.58
C SER A 43 -5.91 7.32 2.33
N HIS A 44 -5.04 6.42 1.86
CA HIS A 44 -4.24 6.59 0.64
C HIS A 44 -4.78 5.79 -0.55
N TRP A 45 -5.87 5.04 -0.38
CA TRP A 45 -6.49 4.25 -1.44
C TRP A 45 -7.64 5.07 -2.02
N VAL A 46 -7.41 5.74 -3.14
CA VAL A 46 -8.34 6.77 -3.66
C VAL A 46 -9.12 6.29 -4.86
N SER A 47 -8.43 5.68 -5.83
CA SER A 47 -9.06 5.11 -7.02
C SER A 47 -8.58 3.69 -7.26
N ALA A 48 -9.42 2.86 -7.88
CA ALA A 48 -9.08 1.50 -8.25
C ALA A 48 -9.71 1.17 -9.61
N PHE A 49 -8.97 0.41 -10.41
CA PHE A 49 -9.39 0.01 -11.75
C PHE A 49 -9.21 -1.49 -11.93
N ALA A 50 -10.22 -2.14 -12.49
CA ALA A 50 -10.09 -3.46 -13.07
C ALA A 50 -9.59 -3.30 -14.51
N VAL A 51 -8.41 -3.85 -14.81
CA VAL A 51 -7.72 -3.69 -16.09
C VAL A 51 -7.61 -5.04 -16.77
N GLU A 52 -8.09 -5.12 -18.00
CA GLU A 52 -7.81 -6.21 -18.93
C GLU A 52 -6.85 -5.71 -20.02
N THR A 53 -5.87 -6.52 -20.39
CA THR A 53 -4.92 -6.19 -21.45
C THR A 53 -4.72 -7.40 -22.34
N GLU A 54 -5.04 -7.26 -23.62
CA GLU A 54 -4.74 -8.28 -24.62
C GLU A 54 -3.23 -8.35 -24.85
N THR A 55 -2.69 -9.56 -24.85
CA THR A 55 -1.28 -9.84 -25.14
C THR A 55 -1.19 -11.07 -26.04
N ASP A 56 -0.02 -11.31 -26.64
CA ASP A 56 0.22 -12.52 -27.45
C ASP A 56 -0.01 -13.82 -26.67
N ALA A 57 0.11 -13.78 -25.34
CA ALA A 57 -0.12 -14.92 -24.44
C ALA A 57 -1.58 -15.00 -23.93
N GLY A 58 -2.47 -14.14 -24.42
CA GLY A 58 -3.86 -14.02 -23.98
C GLY A 58 -4.13 -12.80 -23.09
N VAL A 59 -5.34 -12.75 -22.53
CA VAL A 59 -5.81 -11.61 -21.73
C VAL A 59 -5.20 -11.65 -20.33
N LYS A 60 -4.43 -10.60 -19.98
CA LYS A 60 -3.97 -10.37 -18.61
C LYS A 60 -4.98 -9.52 -17.85
N ARG A 61 -5.21 -9.87 -16.59
CA ARG A 61 -6.18 -9.20 -15.71
C ARG A 61 -5.52 -8.69 -14.44
N SER A 62 -5.88 -7.48 -14.01
CA SER A 62 -5.36 -6.93 -12.76
C SER A 62 -6.30 -5.92 -12.12
N ILE A 63 -6.28 -5.85 -10.79
CA ILE A 63 -6.84 -4.73 -10.04
C ILE A 63 -5.68 -3.81 -9.68
N GLN A 64 -5.80 -2.52 -9.98
CA GLN A 64 -4.75 -1.53 -9.74
C GLN A 64 -5.30 -0.37 -8.92
N VAL A 65 -4.66 -0.07 -7.80
CA VAL A 65 -5.07 0.96 -6.84
C VAL A 65 -4.09 2.12 -6.87
N PHE A 66 -4.62 3.34 -6.85
CA PHE A 66 -3.86 4.58 -6.91
C PHE A 66 -4.23 5.54 -5.77
N ASP A 67 -3.26 6.38 -5.38
CA ASP A 67 -3.48 7.44 -4.39
C ASP A 67 -4.06 8.71 -5.01
N ALA A 68 -4.25 9.75 -4.19
CA ALA A 68 -4.82 11.03 -4.62
C ALA A 68 -3.97 11.73 -5.69
N ALA A 69 -2.66 11.46 -5.76
CA ALA A 69 -1.76 12.05 -6.75
C ALA A 69 -1.63 11.18 -8.01
N GLY A 70 -2.35 10.06 -8.08
CA GLY A 70 -2.29 9.10 -9.18
C GLY A 70 -1.12 8.13 -9.08
N ASP A 71 -0.43 8.04 -7.94
CA ASP A 71 0.65 7.07 -7.75
C ASP A 71 0.09 5.67 -7.50
N ALA A 72 0.75 4.66 -8.06
CA ALA A 72 0.39 3.27 -7.80
C ALA A 72 0.65 2.90 -6.33
N VAL A 73 -0.41 2.54 -5.61
CA VAL A 73 -0.36 2.09 -4.21
C VAL A 73 -0.16 0.58 -4.15
N HIS A 74 -0.96 -0.16 -4.91
CA HIS A 74 -0.93 -1.62 -4.92
C HIS A 74 -1.54 -2.19 -6.20
N LYS A 75 -1.02 -3.32 -6.67
CA LYS A 75 -1.59 -4.04 -7.82
C LYS A 75 -1.76 -5.51 -7.49
N ILE A 76 -2.84 -6.09 -7.99
CA ILE A 76 -3.17 -7.51 -7.89
C ILE A 76 -3.27 -8.04 -9.30
N HIS A 77 -2.35 -8.91 -9.69
CA HIS A 77 -2.35 -9.54 -11.00
C HIS A 77 -2.88 -10.97 -10.90
N LEU A 78 -3.89 -11.29 -11.72
CA LEU A 78 -4.27 -12.68 -11.91
C LEU A 78 -3.14 -13.42 -12.63
N ARG A 79 -3.01 -14.70 -12.29
CA ARG A 79 -2.09 -15.69 -12.87
C ARG A 79 -2.91 -16.81 -13.49
N ASP A 80 -2.28 -17.70 -14.23
CA ASP A 80 -2.95 -18.87 -14.82
C ASP A 80 -3.65 -19.74 -13.75
N THR A 81 -3.13 -19.73 -12.51
CA THR A 81 -3.68 -20.44 -11.34
C THR A 81 -4.71 -19.61 -10.54
N SER A 82 -5.14 -18.46 -11.06
CA SER A 82 -6.20 -17.66 -10.48
C SER A 82 -7.58 -18.21 -10.80
N ASN A 83 -8.57 -17.88 -9.96
CA ASN A 83 -9.97 -18.14 -10.30
C ASN A 83 -10.46 -17.06 -11.28
N HIS A 84 -10.24 -17.30 -12.57
CA HIS A 84 -10.68 -16.38 -13.63
C HIS A 84 -12.20 -16.28 -13.74
N ALA A 85 -12.96 -17.29 -13.32
CA ALA A 85 -14.42 -17.27 -13.36
C ALA A 85 -15.02 -16.23 -12.42
N ALA A 86 -14.33 -15.90 -11.31
CA ALA A 86 -14.77 -14.87 -10.37
C ALA A 86 -14.57 -13.43 -10.87
N TRP A 87 -13.84 -13.22 -11.97
CA TRP A 87 -13.48 -11.87 -12.42
C TRP A 87 -14.69 -11.00 -12.76
N ALA A 88 -15.64 -11.55 -13.51
CA ALA A 88 -16.85 -10.81 -13.91
C ALA A 88 -17.71 -10.44 -12.69
N GLU A 89 -17.79 -11.32 -11.70
CA GLU A 89 -18.53 -11.08 -10.45
C GLU A 89 -17.89 -9.95 -9.63
N VAL A 90 -16.56 -9.97 -9.48
CA VAL A 90 -15.83 -8.91 -8.76
C VAL A 90 -16.04 -7.53 -9.42
N ILE A 91 -16.00 -7.45 -10.75
CA ILE A 91 -16.27 -6.20 -11.46
C ILE A 91 -17.72 -5.77 -11.23
N ALA A 92 -18.68 -6.68 -11.39
CA ALA A 92 -20.09 -6.35 -11.23
C ALA A 92 -20.44 -5.86 -9.81
N GLU A 93 -19.75 -6.38 -8.79
CA GLU A 93 -19.96 -5.98 -7.39
C GLU A 93 -19.30 -4.63 -7.06
N LEU A 94 -18.09 -4.36 -7.58
CA LEU A 94 -17.26 -3.24 -7.12
C LEU A 94 -17.23 -2.04 -8.05
N ALA A 95 -17.54 -2.20 -9.34
CA ALA A 95 -17.53 -1.09 -10.27
C ALA A 95 -18.64 -0.09 -9.92
N ASN A 96 -18.27 1.20 -9.87
CA ASN A 96 -19.22 2.28 -9.58
C ASN A 96 -19.95 2.82 -10.83
N GLY A 97 -19.70 2.22 -12.01
CA GLY A 97 -20.27 2.64 -13.29
C GLY A 97 -19.63 3.86 -13.93
N ASP A 98 -18.57 4.43 -13.33
CA ASP A 98 -17.80 5.51 -13.95
C ASP A 98 -17.08 4.97 -15.20
N SER A 99 -17.19 5.71 -16.29
CA SER A 99 -16.62 5.38 -17.61
C SER A 99 -15.65 6.45 -18.11
N SER A 100 -15.26 7.37 -17.23
CA SER A 100 -14.29 8.42 -17.53
C SER A 100 -12.95 7.81 -17.94
N ASP A 101 -12.37 8.32 -19.03
CA ASP A 101 -11.03 7.96 -19.51
C ASP A 101 -9.92 8.83 -18.90
N THR A 102 -10.31 9.81 -18.08
CA THR A 102 -9.41 10.68 -17.32
C THR A 102 -9.62 10.49 -15.82
N LEU A 103 -8.53 10.56 -15.06
CA LEU A 103 -8.56 10.57 -13.59
C LEU A 103 -8.14 11.96 -13.08
N GLU A 104 -9.02 12.60 -12.31
CA GLU A 104 -8.66 13.80 -11.58
C GLU A 104 -7.72 13.46 -10.42
N VAL A 105 -6.59 14.16 -10.35
CA VAL A 105 -5.57 13.95 -9.32
C VAL A 105 -5.23 15.25 -8.59
N ALA A 106 -4.91 15.12 -7.31
CA ALA A 106 -4.40 16.20 -6.49
C ALA A 106 -2.87 16.38 -6.70
N PRO A 107 -2.32 17.58 -6.45
CA PRO A 107 -0.88 17.77 -6.44
C PRO A 107 -0.19 16.82 -5.44
N ARG A 108 0.89 16.18 -5.88
CA ARG A 108 1.71 15.30 -5.03
C ARG A 108 2.24 16.08 -3.84
N LYS A 109 2.04 15.54 -2.63
CA LYS A 109 2.68 16.07 -1.42
C LYS A 109 4.19 15.77 -1.48
N PRO A 110 5.07 16.77 -1.32
CA PRO A 110 6.50 16.52 -1.31
C PRO A 110 6.89 15.66 -0.09
N ALA A 111 7.94 14.86 -0.25
CA ALA A 111 8.49 14.11 0.86
C ALA A 111 8.99 15.07 1.96
N GLU A 112 8.72 14.74 3.22
CA GLU A 112 9.24 15.52 4.33
C GLU A 112 10.78 15.44 4.36
N THR A 113 11.42 16.60 4.47
CA THR A 113 12.86 16.68 4.73
C THR A 113 13.19 16.16 6.12
N PRO A 114 14.45 15.77 6.40
CA PRO A 114 14.86 15.38 7.74
C PRO A 114 14.51 16.47 8.76
N LYS A 115 13.82 16.08 9.83
CA LYS A 115 13.44 16.96 10.93
C LYS A 115 14.24 16.55 12.16
N VAL A 116 15.26 17.34 12.49
CA VAL A 116 16.24 17.04 13.54
C VAL A 116 15.99 17.92 14.76
N ASN A 117 16.29 17.41 15.96
CA ASN A 117 16.25 18.17 17.21
C ASN A 117 17.47 17.83 18.09
N HIS A 118 18.56 18.59 17.95
CA HIS A 118 19.84 18.28 18.62
C HIS A 118 19.75 18.27 20.15
N ASP A 119 18.86 19.06 20.74
CA ASP A 119 18.67 19.15 22.19
C ASP A 119 18.11 17.86 22.81
N LYS A 120 17.63 16.92 21.98
CA LYS A 120 16.97 15.68 22.41
C LYS A 120 17.75 14.41 22.03
N LEU A 121 19.00 14.52 21.56
CA LEU A 121 19.77 13.36 21.11
C LEU A 121 20.00 12.31 22.20
N ASP A 122 20.36 12.72 23.41
CA ASP A 122 20.59 11.76 24.51
C ASP A 122 19.30 11.09 24.96
N LEU A 123 18.19 11.83 24.94
CA LEU A 123 16.87 11.28 25.22
C LEU A 123 16.42 10.32 24.11
N LEU A 124 16.67 10.63 22.84
CA LEU A 124 16.41 9.73 21.72
C LEU A 124 17.15 8.41 21.92
N ARG A 125 18.46 8.44 22.15
CA ARG A 125 19.29 7.25 22.34
C ARG A 125 18.83 6.42 23.54
N SER A 126 18.57 7.07 24.67
CA SER A 126 18.14 6.38 25.90
C SER A 126 16.75 5.75 25.78
N GLU A 127 15.81 6.37 25.07
CA GLU A 127 14.46 5.82 24.90
C GLU A 127 14.43 4.76 23.79
N TRP A 128 15.20 4.96 22.71
CA TRP A 128 15.38 3.97 21.65
C TRP A 128 15.92 2.66 22.23
N SER A 129 16.95 2.71 23.09
CA SER A 129 17.56 1.51 23.67
C SER A 129 16.61 0.70 24.56
N LYS A 130 15.48 1.30 24.98
CA LYS A 130 14.47 0.66 25.83
C LYS A 130 13.25 0.19 25.02
N MET A 131 13.21 0.44 23.72
CA MET A 131 12.10 0.01 22.89
C MET A 131 11.99 -1.51 22.85
N THR A 132 10.76 -2.00 22.97
CA THR A 132 10.42 -3.42 22.93
C THR A 132 9.56 -3.78 21.72
N ASP A 133 9.06 -2.78 21.01
CA ASP A 133 8.16 -2.94 19.87
C ASP A 133 8.47 -1.89 18.79
N THR A 134 8.53 -2.30 17.53
CA THR A 134 8.86 -1.43 16.39
C THR A 134 7.85 -0.29 16.20
N HIS A 135 6.58 -0.49 16.57
CA HIS A 135 5.52 0.53 16.49
C HIS A 135 5.73 1.67 17.50
N GLN A 136 6.60 1.50 18.50
CA GLN A 136 6.96 2.58 19.43
C GLN A 136 7.80 3.66 18.74
N PHE A 137 8.51 3.33 17.66
CA PHE A 137 9.46 4.24 17.01
C PHE A 137 8.81 5.53 16.48
N LEU A 138 7.67 5.40 15.80
CA LEU A 138 6.96 6.56 15.24
C LEU A 138 6.42 7.48 16.35
N ARG A 139 6.02 6.92 17.50
CA ARG A 139 5.61 7.71 18.67
C ARG A 139 6.80 8.40 19.31
N LEU A 140 7.94 7.71 19.43
CA LEU A 140 9.18 8.27 19.98
C LEU A 140 9.65 9.48 19.16
N THR A 141 9.81 9.32 17.85
CA THR A 141 10.26 10.41 16.97
C THR A 141 9.30 11.61 17.02
N SER A 142 7.99 11.37 16.95
CA SER A 142 6.97 12.43 17.08
C SER A 142 7.05 13.17 18.42
N LYS A 143 7.16 12.45 19.54
CA LYS A 143 7.35 13.02 20.90
C LYS A 143 8.57 13.93 20.98
N LEU A 144 9.65 13.57 20.28
CA LEU A 144 10.90 14.35 20.25
C LEU A 144 10.92 15.45 19.19
N LYS A 145 9.80 15.64 18.46
CA LYS A 145 9.66 16.56 17.33
C LYS A 145 10.64 16.26 16.20
N MET A 146 11.00 15.00 16.03
CA MET A 146 11.81 14.48 14.92
C MET A 146 10.94 13.68 13.95
N ASN A 147 11.46 13.39 12.75
CA ASN A 147 10.93 12.35 11.89
C ASN A 147 11.96 11.23 11.71
N ARG A 148 11.59 10.15 11.00
CA ARG A 148 12.47 8.98 10.82
C ARG A 148 13.85 9.31 10.25
N LEU A 149 13.95 10.29 9.35
CA LEU A 149 15.22 10.66 8.74
C LEU A 149 16.07 11.58 9.65
N GLY A 150 15.43 12.34 10.53
CA GLY A 150 16.12 13.28 11.42
C GLY A 150 16.41 12.76 12.83
N ALA A 151 15.84 11.61 13.21
CA ALA A 151 16.18 10.87 14.42
C ALA A 151 17.34 9.91 14.14
#